data_AF-A0A2U1DIG6-F1
#
_entry.id   AF-A0A2U1DIG6-F1
#
_cell.length_a   1.000
_cell.length_b   1.000
_cell.length_c   1.000
_cell.angle_alpha   90.00
_cell.angle_beta   90.00
_cell.angle_gamma   90.00
#
_symmetry.space_group_name_H-M   'P 1'
#
loop_
_entity.id
_entity.type
_entity.pdbx_description
1 polymer ?
#
loop_
_entity_poly.entity_id
_entity_poly.type
_entity_poly.pdbx_seq_one_letter_code
_entity_poly.pdbx_strand_id
1 'polypeptide(L)'
;MARDDFTKPTKNQAYQRVAGRCSNPDCRATTSAPVGEVDFSNVGVGAHIHAASPGGPRYLAAMTAEDRRGFGNIIWLCQTCSTIIDRDPDSYPAETLKVWKTSAEARALMEQGKRLPDEKDIYRMAAMAMGTRTPGFYPEAIGNVHKALVDQLEAVDPRFTVSTTYSGGNTTITVGAKETVSFSIKIGQESADLWRKGLQASIDEGREATLPLDGVVFEGSKLFDVLHKDADLASITIMPMARPAVLKILAPQIEPAIFETISGQLTAGRKQIRFAGAGCGGLLDVELAFTPTNGNDVHSVSTLTTNLKAWQGKEAANPPYLDVFINLLEAILDPFASVSFVLDVDGNQAAAGKFHIPKHIEAMNETLAFAHYARRARNVLRFLRKSAPIDIFESISTDDHRALARVSDIVEGKLSYQRSQITGSPTMTVACADGGKSLMEVVRNGEFSVLQQKEPASMVSIYGKQYEVPPTTSYYSPVKLHILSKKKKKESIDFRLRIEMADNFTSQTFFEEQQ
;
A
#
# COMPACT_ATOMS: atom_id res chain seq x y z
N MET A 1 -61.25 50.62 12.42
CA MET A 1 -61.04 49.57 13.43
C MET A 1 -59.62 49.68 13.96
N ALA A 2 -59.40 49.42 15.25
CA ALA A 2 -58.06 49.42 15.85
C ALA A 2 -57.24 48.24 15.33
N ARG A 3 -55.93 48.43 15.16
CA ARG A 3 -54.97 47.41 14.68
C ARG A 3 -54.36 46.69 15.88
N ASP A 4 -54.38 45.35 15.89
CA ASP A 4 -53.86 44.53 17.00
C ASP A 4 -52.32 44.43 16.93
N ASP A 5 -51.64 45.54 17.25
CA ASP A 5 -50.18 45.63 17.16
C ASP A 5 -49.45 44.96 18.34
N PHE A 6 -48.28 44.38 18.03
CA PHE A 6 -47.41 43.78 19.03
C PHE A 6 -46.86 44.81 20.02
N THR A 7 -46.76 44.41 21.28
CA THR A 7 -46.10 45.23 22.32
C THR A 7 -44.58 45.32 22.08
N LYS A 8 -43.93 46.34 22.65
CA LYS A 8 -42.46 46.45 22.60
C LYS A 8 -41.76 45.19 23.17
N PRO A 9 -42.16 44.63 24.33
CA PRO A 9 -41.59 43.37 24.83
C PRO A 9 -41.70 42.21 23.83
N THR A 10 -42.85 42.02 23.19
CA THR A 10 -43.06 40.95 22.20
C THR A 10 -42.13 41.11 21.00
N LYS A 11 -41.97 42.34 20.49
CA LYS A 11 -41.04 42.64 19.38
C LYS A 11 -39.59 42.39 19.78
N ASN A 12 -39.18 42.85 20.97
CA ASN A 12 -37.83 42.63 21.48
C ASN A 12 -37.51 41.14 21.68
N GLN A 13 -38.48 40.36 22.18
CA GLN A 13 -38.32 38.92 22.32
C GLN A 13 -38.13 38.24 20.96
N ALA A 14 -38.91 38.63 19.94
CA ALA A 14 -38.77 38.08 18.59
C ALA A 14 -37.40 38.42 17.99
N TYR A 15 -36.94 39.67 18.16
CA TYR A 15 -35.61 40.12 17.78
C TYR A 15 -34.49 39.32 18.45
N GLN A 16 -34.53 39.17 19.78
CA GLN A 16 -33.48 38.51 20.55
C GLN A 16 -33.36 37.02 20.21
N ARG A 17 -34.48 36.33 19.98
CA ARG A 17 -34.50 34.89 19.66
C ARG A 17 -33.89 34.54 18.30
N VAL A 18 -33.73 35.52 17.43
CA VAL A 18 -33.08 35.36 16.11
C VAL A 18 -31.78 36.16 16.02
N ALA A 19 -31.19 36.53 17.16
CA ALA A 19 -29.94 37.30 17.25
C ALA A 19 -29.97 38.60 16.41
N GLY A 20 -31.13 39.24 16.32
CA GLY A 20 -31.31 40.48 15.56
C GLY A 20 -31.18 40.34 14.04
N ARG A 21 -31.35 39.13 13.49
CA ARG A 21 -31.29 38.85 12.05
C ARG A 21 -32.67 38.63 11.45
N CYS A 22 -32.84 38.95 10.18
CA CYS A 22 -34.06 38.66 9.42
C CYS A 22 -34.33 37.15 9.39
N SER A 23 -35.55 36.72 9.72
CA SER A 23 -35.93 35.31 9.73
C SER A 23 -36.05 34.67 8.34
N ASN A 24 -36.12 35.45 7.26
CA ASN A 24 -36.09 34.92 5.89
C ASN A 24 -34.79 34.09 5.69
N PRO A 25 -34.89 32.79 5.31
CA PRO A 25 -33.76 31.90 5.10
C PRO A 25 -32.66 32.47 4.22
N ASP A 26 -33.03 33.16 3.13
CA ASP A 26 -32.11 33.64 2.10
C ASP A 26 -31.53 35.03 2.41
N CYS A 27 -32.22 35.82 3.24
CA CYS A 27 -31.80 37.19 3.54
C CYS A 27 -30.82 37.27 4.72
N ARG A 28 -31.23 36.78 5.90
CA ARG A 28 -30.43 36.77 7.14
C ARG A 28 -29.77 38.09 7.58
N ALA A 29 -30.17 39.22 7.00
CA ALA A 29 -29.55 40.52 7.24
C ALA A 29 -29.61 40.90 8.73
N THR A 30 -28.53 41.45 9.26
CA THR A 30 -28.53 42.11 10.57
C THR A 30 -29.45 43.32 10.53
N THR A 31 -30.34 43.43 11.50
CA THR A 31 -31.38 44.46 11.50
C THR A 31 -31.07 45.63 12.43
N SER A 32 -29.96 45.59 13.16
CA SER A 32 -29.50 46.71 13.99
C SER A 32 -28.04 47.00 13.73
N ALA A 33 -27.68 48.28 13.73
CA ALA A 33 -26.31 48.75 13.56
C ALA A 33 -26.09 50.03 14.38
N PRO A 34 -24.86 50.29 14.86
CA PRO A 34 -24.56 51.49 15.63
C PRO A 34 -24.74 52.77 14.79
N VAL A 35 -25.12 53.86 15.46
CA VAL A 35 -25.18 55.23 14.92
C VAL A 35 -24.48 56.15 15.91
N GLY A 36 -23.34 56.71 15.51
CA GLY A 36 -22.48 57.47 16.42
C GLY A 36 -21.95 56.59 17.57
N GLU A 37 -21.74 57.20 18.74
CA GLU A 37 -21.15 56.51 19.90
C GLU A 37 -22.15 55.71 20.75
N VAL A 38 -23.41 56.15 20.83
CA VAL A 38 -24.40 55.61 21.81
C VAL A 38 -25.68 55.10 21.14
N ASP A 39 -26.07 55.66 19.99
CA ASP A 39 -27.35 55.37 19.37
C ASP A 39 -27.25 54.17 18.40
N PHE A 40 -28.39 53.69 17.92
CA PHE A 40 -28.46 52.62 16.95
C PHE A 40 -29.57 52.85 15.92
N SER A 41 -29.33 52.36 14.71
CA SER A 41 -30.36 52.22 13.69
C SER A 41 -30.97 50.82 13.76
N ASN A 42 -32.27 50.72 13.52
CA ASN A 42 -32.96 49.45 13.41
C ASN A 42 -33.85 49.43 12.15
N VAL A 43 -33.58 48.48 11.26
CA VAL A 43 -34.32 48.24 10.01
C VAL A 43 -35.20 47.00 10.09
N GLY A 44 -35.33 46.42 11.28
CA GLY A 44 -36.13 45.23 11.56
C GLY A 44 -37.50 45.57 12.11
N VAL A 45 -38.47 44.72 11.80
CA VAL A 45 -39.86 44.85 12.22
C VAL A 45 -40.40 43.50 12.68
N GLY A 46 -41.24 43.55 13.71
CA GLY A 46 -42.09 42.43 14.08
C GLY A 46 -43.29 42.35 13.14
N ALA A 47 -43.17 41.54 12.09
CA ALA A 47 -44.23 41.32 11.11
C ALA A 47 -45.25 40.30 11.64
N HIS A 48 -46.51 40.48 11.23
CA HIS A 48 -47.59 39.57 11.55
C HIS A 48 -47.63 38.40 10.55
N ILE A 49 -47.62 37.16 11.06
CA ILE A 49 -47.82 35.96 10.24
C ILE A 49 -49.25 35.95 9.67
N HIS A 50 -50.25 36.15 10.54
CA HIS A 50 -51.63 36.48 10.20
C HIS A 50 -51.93 37.94 10.54
N ALA A 51 -52.50 38.71 9.61
CA ALA A 51 -52.68 40.16 9.77
C ALA A 51 -53.35 40.60 11.08
N ALA A 52 -52.92 41.78 11.54
CA ALA A 52 -53.39 42.44 12.76
C ALA A 52 -54.84 42.97 12.71
N SER A 53 -55.47 42.97 11.54
CA SER A 53 -56.82 43.50 11.34
C SER A 53 -57.47 42.90 10.09
N PRO A 54 -58.82 42.88 10.01
CA PRO A 54 -59.55 42.50 8.80
C PRO A 54 -59.05 43.24 7.55
N GLY A 55 -58.99 42.54 6.42
CA GLY A 55 -58.53 43.10 5.14
C GLY A 55 -57.01 43.15 4.96
N GLY A 56 -56.22 42.74 5.96
CA GLY A 56 -54.77 42.60 5.82
C GLY A 56 -54.31 41.25 5.23
N PRO A 57 -53.04 41.13 4.83
CA PRO A 57 -52.47 39.90 4.27
C PRO A 57 -52.63 38.70 5.21
N ARG A 58 -53.11 37.56 4.69
CA ARG A 58 -53.31 36.31 5.46
C ARG A 58 -54.19 36.47 6.71
N TYR A 59 -55.12 37.42 6.73
CA TYR A 59 -56.02 37.62 7.87
C TYR A 59 -56.84 36.35 8.17
N LEU A 60 -56.82 35.91 9.42
CA LEU A 60 -57.57 34.75 9.90
C LEU A 60 -58.69 35.19 10.84
N ALA A 61 -59.94 35.15 10.35
CA ALA A 61 -61.10 35.64 11.09
C ALA A 61 -61.38 34.90 12.42
N ALA A 62 -60.98 33.63 12.51
CA ALA A 62 -61.13 32.81 13.71
C ALA A 62 -60.12 33.16 14.83
N MET A 63 -59.10 33.97 14.55
CA MET A 63 -58.06 34.33 15.50
C MET A 63 -58.55 35.38 16.50
N THR A 64 -58.29 35.19 17.80
CA THR A 64 -58.63 36.18 18.83
C THR A 64 -57.73 37.41 18.74
N ALA A 65 -58.11 38.52 19.37
CA ALA A 65 -57.26 39.72 19.41
C ALA A 65 -55.96 39.45 20.17
N GLU A 66 -56.03 38.65 21.24
CA GLU A 66 -54.90 38.15 22.04
C GLU A 66 -53.93 37.32 21.20
N ASP A 67 -54.44 36.40 20.38
CA ASP A 67 -53.62 35.59 19.49
C ASP A 67 -52.98 36.44 18.40
N ARG A 68 -53.72 37.38 17.79
CA ARG A 68 -53.20 38.25 16.72
C ARG A 68 -52.01 39.08 17.19
N ARG A 69 -52.02 39.54 18.44
CA ARG A 69 -50.90 40.26 19.08
C ARG A 69 -49.94 39.36 19.87
N GLY A 70 -50.12 38.05 19.82
CA GLY A 70 -49.37 37.06 20.58
C GLY A 70 -48.01 36.70 19.97
N PHE A 71 -47.12 36.13 20.78
CA PHE A 71 -45.78 35.74 20.34
C PHE A 71 -45.79 34.63 19.26
N GLY A 72 -46.84 33.80 19.22
CA GLY A 72 -47.01 32.80 18.15
C GLY A 72 -47.18 33.41 16.76
N ASN A 73 -47.68 34.65 16.68
CA ASN A 73 -48.03 35.31 15.42
C ASN A 73 -46.99 36.32 14.93
N ILE A 74 -45.91 36.56 15.67
CA ILE A 74 -44.83 37.49 15.29
C ILE A 74 -43.66 36.74 14.62
N ILE A 75 -43.16 37.30 13.52
CA ILE A 75 -41.88 36.93 12.91
C ILE A 75 -41.02 38.19 12.77
N TRP A 76 -39.71 38.08 13.05
CA TRP A 76 -38.80 39.21 12.93
C TRP A 76 -38.19 39.27 11.52
N LEU A 77 -38.43 40.35 10.78
CA LEU A 77 -37.96 40.51 9.40
C LEU A 77 -37.31 41.87 9.22
N CYS A 78 -36.39 42.01 8.26
CA CYS A 78 -36.01 43.34 7.78
C CYS A 78 -37.20 44.00 7.07
N GLN A 79 -37.22 45.32 7.01
CA GLN A 79 -38.32 46.07 6.41
C GLN A 79 -38.59 45.63 4.96
N THR A 80 -37.54 45.39 4.16
CA THR A 80 -37.66 44.84 2.80
C THR A 80 -38.40 43.52 2.75
N CYS A 81 -37.97 42.52 3.53
CA CYS A 81 -38.63 41.21 3.56
C CYS A 81 -40.06 41.29 4.09
N SER A 82 -40.33 42.14 5.08
CA SER A 82 -41.70 42.35 5.59
C SER A 82 -42.65 42.88 4.50
N THR A 83 -42.18 43.83 3.66
CA THR A 83 -42.98 44.36 2.56
C THR A 83 -43.19 43.32 1.45
N ILE A 84 -42.18 42.50 1.14
CA ILE A 84 -42.28 41.43 0.13
C ILE A 84 -43.36 40.43 0.52
N ILE A 85 -43.32 39.89 1.74
CA ILE A 85 -44.29 38.87 2.17
C ILE A 85 -45.72 39.41 2.20
N ASP A 86 -45.91 40.71 2.47
CA ASP A 86 -47.24 41.31 2.55
C ASP A 86 -47.82 41.66 1.18
N ARG A 87 -46.97 41.92 0.17
CA ARG A 87 -47.40 42.17 -1.21
C ARG A 87 -47.76 40.89 -1.96
N ASP A 88 -47.22 39.75 -1.54
CA ASP A 88 -47.46 38.45 -2.19
C ASP A 88 -47.84 37.37 -1.15
N PRO A 89 -49.03 37.45 -0.55
CA PRO A 89 -49.44 36.52 0.49
C PRO A 89 -49.61 35.08 0.00
N ASP A 90 -49.81 34.87 -1.30
CA ASP A 90 -50.02 33.54 -1.91
C ASP A 90 -48.70 32.77 -2.00
N SER A 91 -47.60 33.44 -2.39
CA SER A 91 -46.25 32.82 -2.37
C SER A 91 -45.68 32.68 -0.95
N TYR A 92 -46.16 33.49 0.00
CA TYR A 92 -45.71 33.49 1.39
C TYR A 92 -46.86 33.22 2.36
N PRO A 93 -47.47 32.01 2.34
CA PRO A 93 -48.55 31.64 3.24
C PRO A 93 -48.05 31.56 4.69
N ALA A 94 -48.99 31.61 5.64
CA ALA A 94 -48.68 31.60 7.07
C ALA A 94 -47.80 30.41 7.50
N GLU A 95 -48.00 29.25 6.87
CA GLU A 95 -47.26 28.02 7.16
C GLU A 95 -45.78 28.15 6.79
N THR A 96 -45.47 28.78 5.65
CA THR A 96 -44.10 29.11 5.25
C THR A 96 -43.45 30.05 6.26
N LEU A 97 -44.16 31.09 6.71
CA LEU A 97 -43.63 32.04 7.69
C LEU A 97 -43.40 31.39 9.07
N LYS A 98 -44.24 30.44 9.48
CA LYS A 98 -44.00 29.64 10.70
C LYS A 98 -42.74 28.79 10.57
N VAL A 99 -42.51 28.16 9.41
CA VAL A 99 -41.27 27.42 9.13
C VAL A 99 -40.06 28.34 9.19
N TRP A 100 -40.14 29.54 8.59
CA TRP A 100 -39.07 30.53 8.64
C TRP A 100 -38.74 30.97 10.07
N LYS A 101 -39.77 31.22 10.89
CA LYS A 101 -39.60 31.55 12.32
C LYS A 101 -38.81 30.43 13.04
N THR A 102 -39.28 29.19 12.95
CA THR A 102 -38.65 28.05 13.63
C THR A 102 -37.21 27.81 13.14
N SER A 103 -36.98 27.89 11.83
CA SER A 103 -35.65 27.75 11.23
C SER A 103 -34.69 28.87 11.66
N ALA A 104 -35.18 30.12 11.78
CA ALA A 104 -34.38 31.23 12.26
C ALA A 104 -33.93 31.05 13.72
N GLU A 105 -34.83 30.58 14.60
CA GLU A 105 -34.50 30.32 16.01
C GLU A 105 -33.51 29.15 16.15
N ALA A 106 -33.70 28.06 15.39
CA ALA A 106 -32.77 26.94 15.37
C ALA A 106 -31.36 27.34 14.88
N ARG A 107 -31.27 28.20 13.86
CA ARG A 107 -30.00 28.75 13.38
C ARG A 107 -29.33 29.63 14.43
N ALA A 108 -30.08 30.52 15.09
CA ALA A 108 -29.53 31.37 16.15
C ALA A 108 -28.94 30.53 17.29
N LEU A 109 -29.59 29.41 17.65
CA LEU A 109 -29.07 28.46 18.63
C LEU A 109 -27.76 27.79 18.14
N MET A 110 -27.70 27.34 16.89
CA MET A 110 -26.49 26.71 16.33
C MET A 110 -25.30 27.68 16.20
N GLU A 111 -25.55 28.98 16.01
CA GLU A 111 -24.53 30.01 15.84
C GLU A 111 -24.07 30.64 17.16
N GLN A 112 -24.76 30.36 18.28
CA GLN A 112 -24.46 30.96 19.56
C GLN A 112 -23.02 30.66 20.00
N GLY A 113 -22.25 31.72 20.30
CA GLY A 113 -20.86 31.63 20.73
C GLY A 113 -19.84 31.30 19.63
N LYS A 114 -20.27 31.21 18.36
CA LYS A 114 -19.39 30.92 17.22
C LYS A 114 -19.00 32.21 16.50
N ARG A 115 -17.74 32.30 16.06
CA ARG A 115 -17.26 33.40 15.21
C ARG A 115 -17.84 33.25 13.80
N LEU A 116 -18.31 34.35 13.21
CA LEU A 116 -18.65 34.37 11.79
C LEU A 116 -17.37 34.29 10.95
N PRO A 117 -17.40 33.59 9.80
CA PRO A 117 -16.29 33.64 8.85
C PRO A 117 -16.02 35.09 8.44
N ASP A 118 -14.76 35.49 8.47
CA ASP A 118 -14.38 36.77 7.87
C ASP A 118 -14.11 36.61 6.36
N GLU A 119 -13.90 37.74 5.69
CA GLU A 119 -13.66 37.76 4.25
C GLU A 119 -12.45 36.91 3.85
N LYS A 120 -11.40 36.86 4.69
CA LYS A 120 -10.20 36.05 4.43
C LYS A 120 -10.52 34.57 4.55
N ASP A 121 -11.38 34.16 5.49
CA ASP A 121 -11.82 32.76 5.60
C ASP A 121 -12.54 32.31 4.33
N ILE A 122 -13.43 33.15 3.79
CA ILE A 122 -14.18 32.86 2.56
C ILE A 122 -13.20 32.73 1.37
N TYR A 123 -12.30 33.70 1.19
CA TYR A 123 -11.30 33.64 0.12
C TYR A 123 -10.38 32.43 0.23
N ARG A 124 -9.96 32.06 1.44
CA ARG A 124 -9.13 30.88 1.67
C ARG A 124 -9.88 29.59 1.36
N MET A 125 -11.13 29.44 1.81
CA MET A 125 -11.97 28.28 1.49
C MET A 125 -12.18 28.16 -0.02
N ALA A 126 -12.50 29.27 -0.70
CA ALA A 126 -12.65 29.29 -2.16
C ALA A 126 -11.33 28.94 -2.87
N ALA A 127 -10.21 29.51 -2.43
CA ALA A 127 -8.91 29.23 -3.01
C ALA A 127 -8.48 27.76 -2.83
N MET A 128 -8.75 27.18 -1.65
CA MET A 128 -8.55 25.75 -1.38
C MET A 128 -9.42 24.88 -2.31
N ALA A 129 -10.71 25.21 -2.44
CA ALA A 129 -11.63 24.48 -3.31
C ALA A 129 -11.23 24.55 -4.79
N MET A 130 -10.68 25.68 -5.24
CA MET A 130 -10.20 25.88 -6.61
C MET A 130 -8.78 25.34 -6.85
N GLY A 131 -8.14 24.73 -5.85
CA GLY A 131 -6.76 24.21 -5.96
C GLY A 131 -5.71 25.30 -6.22
N THR A 132 -6.03 26.56 -5.92
CA THR A 132 -5.11 27.69 -6.11
C THR A 132 -4.14 27.77 -4.93
N ARG A 133 -2.91 28.25 -5.17
CA ARG A 133 -1.91 28.43 -4.10
C ARG A 133 -2.45 29.42 -3.07
N THR A 134 -2.79 28.94 -1.89
CA THR A 134 -3.24 29.76 -0.78
C THR A 134 -2.05 30.41 -0.06
N PRO A 135 -2.15 31.67 0.37
CA PRO A 135 -1.21 32.24 1.32
C PRO A 135 -1.52 31.72 2.74
N GLY A 136 -0.87 30.63 3.14
CA GLY A 136 -0.88 30.12 4.53
C GLY A 136 -0.89 28.59 4.67
N PHE A 137 -0.27 28.07 5.73
CA PHE A 137 -0.30 26.65 6.12
C PHE A 137 -1.45 26.41 7.11
N TYR A 138 -2.42 25.56 6.75
CA TYR A 138 -3.56 25.21 7.60
C TYR A 138 -3.65 23.68 7.76
N PRO A 139 -2.91 23.10 8.72
CA PRO A 139 -2.80 21.65 8.85
C PRO A 139 -4.14 20.98 9.15
N GLU A 140 -5.07 21.70 9.77
CA GLU A 140 -6.40 21.19 10.10
C GLU A 140 -7.38 21.17 8.92
N ALA A 141 -7.06 21.78 7.76
CA ALA A 141 -7.97 21.84 6.61
C ALA A 141 -8.47 20.44 6.21
N ILE A 142 -7.51 19.53 6.01
CA ILE A 142 -7.78 18.16 5.57
C ILE A 142 -8.58 17.44 6.66
N GLY A 143 -8.12 17.50 7.91
CA GLY A 143 -8.80 16.84 9.03
C GLY A 143 -10.25 17.32 9.21
N ASN A 144 -10.50 18.62 9.11
CA ASN A 144 -11.82 19.21 9.24
C ASN A 144 -12.76 18.81 8.09
N VAL A 145 -12.25 18.77 6.86
CA VAL A 145 -13.02 18.30 5.68
C VAL A 145 -13.35 16.81 5.82
N HIS A 146 -12.37 15.98 6.18
CA HIS A 146 -12.59 14.56 6.44
C HIS A 146 -13.67 14.35 7.50
N LYS A 147 -13.56 15.05 8.64
CA LYS A 147 -14.51 14.96 9.74
C LYS A 147 -15.92 15.40 9.33
N ALA A 148 -16.04 16.53 8.63
CA ALA A 148 -17.34 17.03 8.17
C ALA A 148 -18.03 16.04 7.22
N LEU A 149 -17.27 15.44 6.30
CA LEU A 149 -17.80 14.41 5.40
C LEU A 149 -18.22 13.15 6.16
N VAL A 150 -17.43 12.69 7.14
CA VAL A 150 -17.78 11.55 8.00
C VAL A 150 -19.06 11.85 8.78
N ASP A 151 -19.12 12.98 9.49
CA ASP A 151 -20.29 13.39 10.29
C ASP A 151 -21.56 13.48 9.43
N GLN A 152 -21.43 14.01 8.20
CA GLN A 152 -22.53 14.10 7.25
C GLN A 152 -23.03 12.70 6.82
N LEU A 153 -22.13 11.81 6.41
CA LEU A 153 -22.49 10.48 5.93
C LEU A 153 -23.03 9.58 7.05
N GLU A 154 -22.45 9.62 8.25
CA GLU A 154 -22.98 8.91 9.41
C GLU A 154 -24.34 9.47 9.87
N ALA A 155 -24.61 10.76 9.70
CA ALA A 155 -25.93 11.33 9.97
C ALA A 155 -26.99 10.85 8.97
N VAL A 156 -26.61 10.53 7.74
CA VAL A 156 -27.53 10.00 6.70
C VAL A 156 -27.99 8.58 7.04
N ASP A 157 -27.08 7.72 7.52
CA ASP A 157 -27.42 6.39 8.02
C ASP A 157 -26.54 6.00 9.23
N PRO A 158 -27.03 6.21 10.48
CA PRO A 158 -26.26 5.99 11.70
C PRO A 158 -25.81 4.54 11.95
N ARG A 159 -26.34 3.58 11.18
CA ARG A 159 -26.00 2.15 11.26
C ARG A 159 -24.61 1.85 10.72
N PHE A 160 -23.98 2.81 10.03
CA PHE A 160 -22.64 2.67 9.50
C PHE A 160 -21.62 3.54 10.26
N THR A 161 -20.38 3.06 10.33
CA THR A 161 -19.18 3.88 10.56
C THR A 161 -18.61 4.30 9.22
N VAL A 162 -18.13 5.52 9.11
CA VAL A 162 -17.49 6.03 7.89
C VAL A 162 -16.10 6.54 8.20
N SER A 163 -15.14 6.20 7.34
CA SER A 163 -13.82 6.82 7.33
C SER A 163 -13.42 7.17 5.91
N THR A 164 -12.60 8.21 5.76
CA THR A 164 -12.23 8.74 4.45
C THR A 164 -10.71 8.88 4.33
N THR A 165 -10.17 8.59 3.16
CA THR A 165 -8.75 8.80 2.83
C THR A 165 -8.63 9.52 1.49
N TYR A 166 -7.58 10.32 1.31
CA TYR A 166 -7.29 10.99 0.04
C TYR A 166 -5.84 10.69 -0.35
N SER A 167 -5.65 10.05 -1.51
CA SER A 167 -4.33 9.66 -2.00
C SER A 167 -4.31 9.62 -3.52
N GLY A 168 -3.26 10.14 -4.13
CA GLY A 168 -3.07 10.08 -5.60
C GLY A 168 -4.19 10.74 -6.40
N GLY A 169 -4.86 11.76 -5.85
CA GLY A 169 -5.99 12.43 -6.51
C GLY A 169 -7.36 11.80 -6.23
N ASN A 170 -7.39 10.65 -5.56
CA ASN A 170 -8.61 9.88 -5.33
C ASN A 170 -9.05 9.94 -3.87
N THR A 171 -10.36 10.10 -3.67
CA THR A 171 -11.00 9.97 -2.36
C THR A 171 -11.53 8.55 -2.21
N THR A 172 -11.15 7.86 -1.14
CA THR A 172 -11.72 6.56 -0.78
C THR A 172 -12.59 6.74 0.46
N ILE A 173 -13.83 6.25 0.37
CA ILE A 173 -14.80 6.25 1.47
C ILE A 173 -14.96 4.81 1.92
N THR A 174 -14.54 4.50 3.14
CA THR A 174 -14.71 3.18 3.74
C THR A 174 -15.93 3.20 4.64
N VAL A 175 -16.83 2.24 4.39
CA VAL A 175 -18.09 2.09 5.11
C VAL A 175 -18.07 0.76 5.86
N GLY A 176 -18.26 0.80 7.18
CA GLY A 176 -18.36 -0.37 8.04
C GLY A 176 -19.74 -0.45 8.69
N ALA A 177 -20.38 -1.61 8.75
CA ALA A 177 -21.66 -1.75 9.41
C ALA A 177 -21.48 -1.94 10.93
N LYS A 178 -22.18 -1.15 11.76
CA LYS A 178 -22.20 -1.27 13.23
C LYS A 178 -23.10 -2.41 13.69
N GLU A 179 -24.06 -2.79 12.85
CA GLU A 179 -25.05 -3.84 13.08
C GLU A 179 -25.40 -4.55 11.76
N THR A 180 -26.24 -5.58 11.80
CA THR A 180 -26.72 -6.24 10.58
C THR A 180 -27.66 -5.32 9.81
N VAL A 181 -27.23 -4.91 8.61
CA VAL A 181 -28.02 -4.05 7.72
C VAL A 181 -28.46 -4.84 6.48
N SER A 182 -29.78 -4.95 6.29
CA SER A 182 -30.35 -5.51 5.07
C SER A 182 -30.46 -4.45 3.99
N PHE A 183 -29.93 -4.74 2.81
CA PHE A 183 -30.04 -3.91 1.62
C PHE A 183 -30.05 -4.80 0.36
N SER A 184 -30.49 -4.26 -0.77
CA SER A 184 -30.49 -4.93 -2.06
C SER A 184 -29.67 -4.16 -3.09
N ILE A 185 -29.04 -4.89 -4.00
CA ILE A 185 -28.26 -4.32 -5.10
C ILE A 185 -28.89 -4.78 -6.40
N LYS A 186 -29.30 -3.84 -7.25
CA LYS A 186 -29.75 -4.08 -8.62
C LYS A 186 -28.59 -3.82 -9.55
N ILE A 187 -28.26 -4.78 -10.41
CA ILE A 187 -27.07 -4.73 -11.27
C ILE A 187 -27.54 -4.84 -12.73
N GLY A 188 -27.15 -3.89 -13.56
CA GLY A 188 -27.39 -3.92 -15.00
C GLY A 188 -26.73 -5.12 -15.69
N GLN A 189 -27.28 -5.54 -16.83
CA GLN A 189 -26.83 -6.75 -17.53
C GLN A 189 -25.35 -6.73 -17.91
N GLU A 190 -24.81 -5.58 -18.29
CA GLU A 190 -23.42 -5.41 -18.71
C GLU A 190 -22.42 -5.72 -17.58
N SER A 191 -22.78 -5.38 -16.34
CA SER A 191 -21.94 -5.56 -15.15
C SER A 191 -22.25 -6.87 -14.40
N ALA A 192 -23.31 -7.59 -14.78
CA ALA A 192 -23.85 -8.72 -14.01
C ALA A 192 -22.84 -9.87 -13.81
N ASP A 193 -22.08 -10.22 -14.84
CA ASP A 193 -21.11 -11.32 -14.76
C ASP A 193 -19.91 -10.97 -13.89
N LEU A 194 -19.41 -9.74 -13.97
CA LEU A 194 -18.33 -9.23 -13.14
C LEU A 194 -18.75 -9.21 -11.67
N TRP A 195 -19.94 -8.65 -11.39
CA TRP A 195 -20.50 -8.63 -10.04
C TRP A 195 -20.74 -10.03 -9.48
N ARG A 196 -21.26 -10.96 -10.28
CA ARG A 196 -21.46 -12.35 -9.83
C ARG A 196 -20.14 -12.97 -9.40
N LYS A 197 -19.09 -12.82 -10.21
CA LYS A 197 -17.75 -13.34 -9.90
C LYS A 197 -17.14 -12.66 -8.68
N GLY A 198 -17.24 -11.34 -8.55
CA GLY A 198 -16.68 -10.61 -7.41
C GLY A 198 -17.43 -10.85 -6.10
N LEU A 199 -18.76 -10.99 -6.15
CA LEU A 199 -19.55 -11.41 -4.97
C LEU A 199 -19.22 -12.84 -4.57
N GLN A 200 -19.01 -13.75 -5.52
CA GLN A 200 -18.53 -15.10 -5.21
C GLN A 200 -17.13 -15.05 -4.57
N ALA A 201 -16.19 -14.30 -5.15
CA ALA A 201 -14.85 -14.16 -4.61
C ALA A 201 -14.87 -13.58 -3.18
N SER A 202 -15.65 -12.53 -2.93
CA SER A 202 -15.71 -11.88 -1.61
C SER A 202 -16.54 -12.64 -0.58
N ILE A 203 -17.78 -12.98 -0.89
CA ILE A 203 -18.70 -13.57 0.06
C ILE A 203 -18.44 -15.07 0.24
N ASP A 204 -18.16 -15.82 -0.83
CA ASP A 204 -17.95 -17.27 -0.72
C ASP A 204 -16.49 -17.64 -0.45
N GLU A 205 -15.54 -16.96 -1.09
CA GLU A 205 -14.11 -17.30 -1.00
C GLU A 205 -13.29 -16.44 -0.03
N GLY A 206 -13.86 -15.36 0.50
CA GLY A 206 -13.14 -14.46 1.41
C GLY A 206 -12.01 -13.67 0.72
N ARG A 207 -12.14 -13.33 -0.57
CA ARG A 207 -11.20 -12.47 -1.31
C ARG A 207 -11.72 -11.05 -1.50
N GLU A 208 -10.82 -10.08 -1.49
CA GLU A 208 -11.19 -8.73 -1.91
C GLU A 208 -11.68 -8.72 -3.36
N ALA A 209 -12.73 -7.96 -3.63
CA ALA A 209 -13.27 -7.78 -4.97
C ALA A 209 -13.61 -6.31 -5.25
N THR A 210 -12.98 -5.73 -6.25
CA THR A 210 -13.29 -4.39 -6.76
C THR A 210 -14.21 -4.49 -7.97
N LEU A 211 -15.33 -3.79 -7.91
CA LEU A 211 -16.45 -3.92 -8.84
C LEU A 211 -16.86 -2.54 -9.39
N PRO A 212 -17.17 -2.43 -10.69
CA PRO A 212 -17.64 -1.17 -11.27
C PRO A 212 -19.04 -0.83 -10.74
N LEU A 213 -19.34 0.46 -10.63
CA LEU A 213 -20.66 0.96 -10.19
C LEU A 213 -21.61 1.32 -11.34
N ASP A 214 -21.16 1.19 -12.59
CA ASP A 214 -21.97 1.44 -13.78
C ASP A 214 -23.21 0.54 -13.83
N GLY A 215 -24.39 1.18 -13.89
CA GLY A 215 -25.67 0.48 -13.91
C GLY A 215 -26.00 -0.26 -12.61
N VAL A 216 -25.37 0.12 -11.48
CA VAL A 216 -25.62 -0.47 -10.16
C VAL A 216 -26.43 0.48 -9.30
N VAL A 217 -27.52 -0.03 -8.71
CA VAL A 217 -28.38 0.72 -7.80
C VAL A 217 -28.47 0.00 -6.47
N PHE A 218 -28.20 0.71 -5.38
CA PHE A 218 -28.37 0.22 -4.02
C PHE A 218 -29.72 0.67 -3.47
N GLU A 219 -30.42 -0.21 -2.76
CA GLU A 219 -31.69 0.08 -2.11
C GLU A 219 -31.65 -0.43 -0.67
N GLY A 220 -32.25 0.31 0.27
CA GLY A 220 -32.31 -0.07 1.70
C GLY A 220 -31.39 0.74 2.62
N SER A 221 -30.60 1.66 2.08
CA SER A 221 -29.89 2.70 2.85
C SER A 221 -29.74 3.98 2.05
N LYS A 222 -30.12 5.10 2.67
CA LYS A 222 -29.96 6.45 2.10
C LYS A 222 -28.50 6.85 1.93
N LEU A 223 -27.58 6.18 2.63
CA LEU A 223 -26.15 6.42 2.50
C LEU A 223 -25.70 6.17 1.07
N PHE A 224 -26.13 5.04 0.47
CA PHE A 224 -25.76 4.71 -0.90
C PHE A 224 -26.46 5.59 -1.93
N ASP A 225 -27.64 6.15 -1.63
CA ASP A 225 -28.28 7.15 -2.49
C ASP A 225 -27.43 8.42 -2.61
N VAL A 226 -26.90 8.91 -1.49
CA VAL A 226 -26.01 10.09 -1.45
C VAL A 226 -24.70 9.79 -2.17
N LEU A 227 -24.10 8.63 -1.89
CA LEU A 227 -22.85 8.22 -2.53
C LEU A 227 -23.00 8.00 -4.03
N HIS A 228 -24.16 7.56 -4.53
CA HIS A 228 -24.38 7.31 -5.95
C HIS A 228 -24.76 8.58 -6.73
N LYS A 229 -25.43 9.55 -6.09
CA LYS A 229 -25.89 10.78 -6.78
C LYS A 229 -24.85 11.89 -6.77
N ASP A 230 -24.16 12.07 -5.65
CA ASP A 230 -23.34 13.26 -5.41
C ASP A 230 -21.84 12.97 -5.56
N ALA A 231 -21.44 11.69 -5.52
CA ALA A 231 -20.07 11.28 -5.77
C ALA A 231 -20.00 10.49 -7.08
N ASP A 232 -19.15 10.94 -8.01
CA ASP A 232 -18.84 10.26 -9.27
C ASP A 232 -17.97 9.01 -8.98
N LEU A 233 -18.56 8.04 -8.28
CA LEU A 233 -17.86 6.86 -7.81
C LEU A 233 -17.68 5.86 -8.94
N ALA A 234 -16.43 5.61 -9.32
CA ALA A 234 -16.10 4.67 -10.38
C ALA A 234 -16.27 3.18 -9.96
N SER A 235 -15.97 2.85 -8.70
CA SER A 235 -15.97 1.46 -8.25
C SER A 235 -16.23 1.32 -6.75
N ILE A 236 -16.63 0.10 -6.36
CA ILE A 236 -16.77 -0.32 -4.97
C ILE A 236 -15.87 -1.54 -4.71
N THR A 237 -15.20 -1.54 -3.57
CA THR A 237 -14.37 -2.66 -3.13
C THR A 237 -15.03 -3.34 -1.93
N ILE A 238 -15.32 -4.63 -2.08
CA ILE A 238 -15.84 -5.48 -1.02
C ILE A 238 -14.65 -6.16 -0.34
N MET A 239 -14.39 -5.78 0.91
CA MET A 239 -13.29 -6.31 1.71
C MET A 239 -13.85 -7.27 2.77
N PRO A 240 -13.52 -8.57 2.72
CA PRO A 240 -13.80 -9.50 3.80
C PRO A 240 -13.12 -9.06 5.09
N MET A 241 -13.76 -9.30 6.23
CA MET A 241 -13.15 -9.02 7.52
C MET A 241 -11.88 -9.86 7.70
N ALA A 242 -10.75 -9.17 7.86
CA ALA A 242 -9.45 -9.77 8.05
C ALA A 242 -9.13 -9.91 9.56
N ARG A 243 -8.51 -11.03 9.92
CA ARG A 243 -7.95 -11.27 11.25
C ARG A 243 -6.45 -11.53 11.13
N PRO A 244 -5.59 -10.88 11.93
CA PRO A 244 -4.17 -11.18 11.94
C PRO A 244 -3.92 -12.66 12.25
N ALA A 245 -3.00 -13.27 11.52
CA ALA A 245 -2.58 -14.65 11.74
C ALA A 245 -1.09 -14.81 11.42
N VAL A 246 -0.50 -15.86 11.95
CA VAL A 246 0.91 -16.18 11.78
C VAL A 246 1.05 -17.56 11.18
N LEU A 247 1.68 -17.64 10.02
CA LEU A 247 2.04 -18.89 9.38
C LEU A 247 3.49 -19.24 9.68
N LYS A 248 3.73 -20.44 10.19
CA LYS A 248 5.06 -21.01 10.40
C LYS A 248 5.32 -22.06 9.34
N ILE A 249 6.41 -21.93 8.58
CA ILE A 249 6.88 -22.92 7.62
C ILE A 249 8.00 -23.72 8.27
N LEU A 250 7.89 -25.05 8.21
CA LEU A 250 8.76 -26.00 8.91
C LEU A 250 9.36 -27.01 7.92
N ALA A 251 10.69 -27.08 7.89
CA ALA A 251 11.43 -28.17 7.22
C ALA A 251 12.57 -28.66 8.14
N PRO A 252 12.27 -29.50 9.15
CA PRO A 252 13.23 -29.93 10.16
C PRO A 252 14.32 -30.89 9.66
N GLN A 253 14.10 -31.54 8.51
CA GLN A 253 15.04 -32.49 7.91
C GLN A 253 16.22 -31.83 7.18
N ILE A 254 16.19 -30.51 7.00
CA ILE A 254 17.25 -29.74 6.35
C ILE A 254 18.22 -29.27 7.43
N GLU A 255 19.53 -29.21 7.11
CA GLU A 255 20.54 -28.71 8.03
C GLU A 255 21.14 -27.39 7.50
N PRO A 256 20.94 -26.25 8.20
CA PRO A 256 20.16 -26.08 9.42
C PRO A 256 18.64 -26.17 9.18
N ALA A 257 17.90 -26.58 10.21
CA ALA A 257 16.44 -26.70 10.13
C ALA A 257 15.81 -25.35 9.77
N ILE A 258 14.92 -25.35 8.78
CA ILE A 258 14.24 -24.14 8.34
C ILE A 258 12.99 -23.95 9.17
N PHE A 259 12.92 -22.78 9.81
CA PHE A 259 11.78 -22.29 10.55
C PHE A 259 11.52 -20.85 10.14
N GLU A 260 10.53 -20.64 9.27
CA GLU A 260 10.19 -19.30 8.80
C GLU A 260 8.80 -18.88 9.28
N THR A 261 8.68 -17.62 9.68
CA THR A 261 7.45 -17.06 10.24
C THR A 261 6.95 -15.94 9.35
N ILE A 262 5.72 -16.10 8.85
CA ILE A 262 5.06 -15.17 7.94
C ILE A 262 3.85 -14.59 8.66
N SER A 263 3.87 -13.28 8.89
CA SER A 263 2.69 -12.56 9.35
C SER A 263 1.76 -12.32 8.16
N GLY A 264 0.47 -12.51 8.38
CA GLY A 264 -0.52 -12.35 7.34
C GLY A 264 -1.91 -12.08 7.90
N GLN A 265 -2.88 -12.13 7.01
CA GLN A 265 -4.27 -11.90 7.31
C GLN A 265 -5.08 -13.13 6.94
N LEU A 266 -6.07 -13.40 7.76
CA LEU A 266 -6.98 -14.51 7.66
C LEU A 266 -8.36 -13.97 7.35
N THR A 267 -8.91 -14.31 6.20
CA THR A 267 -10.23 -13.88 5.74
C THR A 267 -11.15 -15.08 5.61
N ALA A 268 -12.42 -14.91 5.94
CA ALA A 268 -13.41 -15.98 5.87
C ALA A 268 -14.53 -15.60 4.91
N GLY A 269 -14.77 -16.46 3.92
CA GLY A 269 -16.00 -16.51 3.14
C GLY A 269 -16.92 -17.64 3.62
N ARG A 270 -18.11 -17.73 3.04
CA ARG A 270 -19.11 -18.76 3.39
C ARG A 270 -18.65 -20.19 3.09
N LYS A 271 -17.77 -20.37 2.11
CA LYS A 271 -17.32 -21.69 1.63
C LYS A 271 -15.83 -21.93 1.86
N GLN A 272 -15.04 -20.89 2.08
CA GLN A 272 -13.60 -21.01 2.21
C GLN A 272 -13.04 -20.02 3.22
N ILE A 273 -12.02 -20.45 3.95
CA ILE A 273 -11.18 -19.61 4.78
C ILE A 273 -9.83 -19.46 4.08
N ARG A 274 -9.26 -18.26 4.10
CA ARG A 274 -8.01 -17.94 3.41
C ARG A 274 -7.04 -17.31 4.38
N PHE A 275 -5.78 -17.70 4.28
CA PHE A 275 -4.64 -16.96 4.81
C PHE A 275 -3.87 -16.36 3.62
N ALA A 276 -3.49 -15.09 3.73
CA ALA A 276 -2.57 -14.43 2.81
C ALA A 276 -1.50 -13.67 3.60
N GLY A 277 -0.23 -13.87 3.26
CA GLY A 277 0.89 -13.20 3.91
C GLY A 277 2.11 -13.14 3.00
N ALA A 278 3.04 -12.26 3.35
CA ALA A 278 4.29 -12.06 2.62
C ALA A 278 5.49 -12.30 3.54
N GLY A 279 6.34 -13.24 3.17
CA GLY A 279 7.58 -13.61 3.86
C GLY A 279 8.83 -13.02 3.22
N CYS A 280 9.97 -13.19 3.87
CA CYS A 280 11.30 -12.81 3.36
C CYS A 280 11.37 -11.35 2.85
N GLY A 281 10.73 -10.41 3.54
CA GLY A 281 10.69 -9.00 3.13
C GLY A 281 9.91 -8.73 1.84
N GLY A 282 8.93 -9.59 1.50
CA GLY A 282 8.11 -9.46 0.30
C GLY A 282 8.60 -10.26 -0.91
N LEU A 283 9.62 -11.11 -0.74
CA LEU A 283 10.13 -11.98 -1.80
C LEU A 283 9.27 -13.23 -2.03
N LEU A 284 8.47 -13.62 -1.04
CA LEU A 284 7.60 -14.78 -1.09
C LEU A 284 6.21 -14.42 -0.61
N ASP A 285 5.23 -14.48 -1.50
CA ASP A 285 3.82 -14.41 -1.16
C ASP A 285 3.27 -15.82 -0.94
N VAL A 286 2.53 -15.99 0.16
CA VAL A 286 1.94 -17.26 0.55
C VAL A 286 0.44 -17.10 0.70
N GLU A 287 -0.30 -17.91 -0.04
CA GLU A 287 -1.73 -18.06 0.14
C GLU A 287 -2.07 -19.50 0.54
N LEU A 288 -2.84 -19.66 1.61
CA LEU A 288 -3.46 -20.92 1.99
C LEU A 288 -4.96 -20.78 1.93
N ALA A 289 -5.62 -21.74 1.30
CA ALA A 289 -7.06 -21.75 1.12
C ALA A 289 -7.64 -23.04 1.68
N PHE A 290 -8.51 -22.92 2.68
CA PHE A 290 -9.12 -24.03 3.42
C PHE A 290 -10.61 -24.12 3.07
N THR A 291 -11.00 -25.22 2.45
CA THR A 291 -12.40 -25.49 2.06
C THR A 291 -12.93 -26.64 2.92
N PRO A 292 -13.98 -26.41 3.73
CA PRO A 292 -14.67 -27.49 4.42
C PRO A 292 -15.24 -28.49 3.41
N THR A 293 -15.08 -29.78 3.68
CA THR A 293 -15.65 -30.84 2.84
C THR A 293 -16.85 -31.50 3.55
N ASN A 294 -17.59 -32.37 2.87
CA ASN A 294 -18.69 -33.10 3.49
C ASN A 294 -18.12 -34.06 4.56
N GLY A 295 -18.22 -33.68 5.83
CA GLY A 295 -17.59 -34.36 6.97
C GLY A 295 -16.93 -33.36 7.92
N ASN A 296 -16.10 -33.84 8.87
CA ASN A 296 -15.24 -32.97 9.69
C ASN A 296 -13.89 -32.66 9.02
N ASP A 297 -13.72 -33.03 7.75
CA ASP A 297 -12.47 -32.91 7.01
C ASP A 297 -12.36 -31.56 6.29
N VAL A 298 -11.14 -31.02 6.22
CA VAL A 298 -10.82 -29.75 5.56
C VAL A 298 -9.83 -30.01 4.43
N HIS A 299 -10.21 -29.63 3.21
CA HIS A 299 -9.30 -29.64 2.07
C HIS A 299 -8.51 -28.33 2.04
N SER A 300 -7.18 -28.41 1.97
CA SER A 300 -6.31 -27.22 1.88
C SER A 300 -5.63 -27.14 0.53
N VAL A 301 -5.49 -25.92 -0.01
CA VAL A 301 -4.69 -25.63 -1.20
C VAL A 301 -3.68 -24.55 -0.82
N SER A 302 -2.43 -24.77 -1.17
CA SER A 302 -1.33 -23.83 -0.95
C SER A 302 -0.82 -23.26 -2.27
N THR A 303 -0.70 -21.94 -2.35
CA THR A 303 -0.06 -21.23 -3.45
C THR A 303 1.12 -20.44 -2.90
N LEU A 304 2.27 -20.61 -3.54
CA LEU A 304 3.51 -19.90 -3.24
C LEU A 304 3.93 -19.14 -4.49
N THR A 305 4.20 -17.85 -4.35
CA THR A 305 4.57 -16.97 -5.47
C THR A 305 5.81 -16.19 -5.09
N THR A 306 6.84 -16.20 -5.94
CA THR A 306 8.06 -15.42 -5.73
C THR A 306 7.95 -14.03 -6.35
N ASN A 307 8.54 -13.03 -5.70
CA ASN A 307 8.49 -11.64 -6.15
C ASN A 307 9.85 -10.93 -6.03
N LEU A 308 10.67 -11.04 -7.09
CA LEU A 308 11.99 -10.41 -7.15
C LEU A 308 11.96 -8.87 -7.10
N LYS A 309 10.81 -8.23 -7.38
CA LYS A 309 10.70 -6.76 -7.33
C LYS A 309 10.99 -6.20 -5.94
N ALA A 310 10.79 -6.99 -4.88
CA ALA A 310 11.13 -6.60 -3.52
C ALA A 310 12.63 -6.29 -3.32
N TRP A 311 13.49 -6.81 -4.20
CA TRP A 311 14.93 -6.52 -4.21
C TRP A 311 15.37 -5.40 -5.14
N GLN A 312 14.52 -4.91 -6.05
CA GLN A 312 14.92 -3.86 -6.98
C GLN A 312 15.45 -2.63 -6.24
N GLY A 313 16.65 -2.18 -6.59
CA GLY A 313 17.30 -1.01 -5.99
C GLY A 313 17.82 -1.19 -4.57
N LYS A 314 17.71 -2.39 -3.96
CA LYS A 314 18.31 -2.68 -2.65
C LYS A 314 19.81 -2.86 -2.78
N GLU A 315 20.53 -2.74 -1.65
CA GLU A 315 21.99 -2.88 -1.63
C GLU A 315 22.41 -4.34 -1.91
N ALA A 316 23.16 -4.54 -3.00
CA ALA A 316 23.67 -5.83 -3.43
C ALA A 316 24.76 -6.40 -2.52
N ALA A 317 25.53 -5.55 -1.83
CA ALA A 317 26.48 -5.99 -0.81
C ALA A 317 25.77 -6.47 0.47
N ASN A 318 24.48 -6.18 0.66
CA ASN A 318 23.69 -6.66 1.80
C ASN A 318 22.21 -6.90 1.42
N PRO A 319 21.91 -7.87 0.55
CA PRO A 319 20.55 -8.11 0.12
C PRO A 319 19.71 -8.64 1.29
N PRO A 320 18.56 -8.01 1.61
CA PRO A 320 17.75 -8.41 2.76
C PRO A 320 17.16 -9.81 2.54
N TYR A 321 17.18 -10.64 3.59
CA TYR A 321 16.62 -12.00 3.60
C TYR A 321 17.25 -13.02 2.61
N LEU A 322 18.41 -12.73 2.02
CA LEU A 322 19.01 -13.56 0.96
C LEU A 322 19.21 -15.03 1.33
N ASP A 323 19.95 -15.31 2.40
CA ASP A 323 20.31 -16.69 2.74
C ASP A 323 19.07 -17.48 3.18
N VAL A 324 18.19 -16.86 3.97
CA VAL A 324 16.90 -17.42 4.38
C VAL A 324 16.03 -17.77 3.16
N PHE A 325 15.93 -16.85 2.19
CA PHE A 325 15.12 -17.05 1.00
C PHE A 325 15.67 -18.17 0.11
N ILE A 326 16.99 -18.25 -0.06
CA ILE A 326 17.65 -19.37 -0.79
C ILE A 326 17.31 -20.70 -0.10
N ASN A 327 17.58 -20.81 1.21
CA ASN A 327 17.36 -22.05 1.94
C ASN A 327 15.88 -22.50 1.86
N LEU A 328 14.95 -21.56 2.00
CA LEU A 328 13.52 -21.83 1.90
C LEU A 328 13.11 -22.32 0.51
N LEU A 329 13.60 -21.70 -0.56
CA LEU A 329 13.30 -22.13 -1.92
C LEU A 329 13.93 -23.50 -2.24
N GLU A 330 15.17 -23.73 -1.84
CA GLU A 330 15.83 -25.04 -1.96
C GLU A 330 14.99 -26.12 -1.26
N ALA A 331 14.47 -25.85 -0.07
CA ALA A 331 13.60 -26.76 0.66
C ALA A 331 12.26 -27.04 -0.03
N ILE A 332 11.63 -26.02 -0.61
CA ILE A 332 10.35 -26.15 -1.30
C ILE A 332 10.52 -26.91 -2.63
N LEU A 333 11.66 -26.73 -3.29
CA LEU A 333 11.95 -27.31 -4.60
C LEU A 333 12.59 -28.71 -4.50
N ASP A 334 13.08 -29.10 -3.32
CA ASP A 334 13.61 -30.45 -3.08
C ASP A 334 12.46 -31.48 -3.04
N PRO A 335 12.39 -32.42 -4.00
CA PRO A 335 11.34 -33.44 -4.05
C PRO A 335 11.39 -34.43 -2.88
N PHE A 336 12.50 -34.48 -2.14
CA PHE A 336 12.67 -35.35 -0.97
C PHE A 336 12.40 -34.61 0.35
N ALA A 337 12.34 -33.28 0.33
CA ALA A 337 12.02 -32.49 1.51
C ALA A 337 10.51 -32.49 1.78
N SER A 338 10.13 -32.79 3.02
CA SER A 338 8.76 -32.59 3.51
C SER A 338 8.64 -31.18 4.10
N VAL A 339 8.09 -30.23 3.34
CA VAL A 339 7.78 -28.89 3.86
C VAL A 339 6.36 -28.88 4.44
N SER A 340 6.24 -28.46 5.70
CA SER A 340 4.98 -28.39 6.43
C SER A 340 4.70 -26.99 6.93
N PHE A 341 3.45 -26.73 7.33
CA PHE A 341 3.06 -25.48 7.94
C PHE A 341 2.23 -25.67 9.20
N VAL A 342 2.29 -24.65 10.06
CA VAL A 342 1.41 -24.45 11.20
C VAL A 342 0.86 -23.02 11.11
N LEU A 343 -0.45 -22.87 11.20
CA LEU A 343 -1.14 -21.60 11.18
C LEU A 343 -1.67 -21.28 12.56
N ASP A 344 -1.21 -20.17 13.13
CA ASP A 344 -1.59 -19.69 14.45
C ASP A 344 -2.49 -18.45 14.34
N VAL A 345 -3.53 -18.41 15.17
CA VAL A 345 -4.44 -17.26 15.34
C VAL A 345 -4.48 -16.93 16.83
N ASP A 346 -4.19 -15.68 17.16
CA ASP A 346 -4.11 -15.21 18.56
C ASP A 346 -3.20 -16.09 19.45
N GLY A 347 -2.12 -16.62 18.85
CA GLY A 347 -1.16 -17.49 19.53
C GLY A 347 -1.59 -18.95 19.69
N ASN A 348 -2.77 -19.34 19.20
CA ASN A 348 -3.29 -20.71 19.24
C ASN A 348 -3.21 -21.35 17.84
N GLN A 349 -2.78 -22.61 17.79
CA GLN A 349 -2.73 -23.36 16.54
C GLN A 349 -4.14 -23.61 16.00
N ALA A 350 -4.44 -23.01 14.84
CA ALA A 350 -5.72 -23.11 14.16
C ALA A 350 -5.71 -24.21 13.08
N ALA A 351 -4.58 -24.40 12.39
CA ALA A 351 -4.43 -25.43 11.38
C ALA A 351 -2.97 -25.89 11.24
N ALA A 352 -2.75 -27.08 10.69
CA ALA A 352 -1.45 -27.54 10.23
C ALA A 352 -1.59 -28.49 9.06
N GLY A 353 -0.55 -28.60 8.24
CA GLY A 353 -0.57 -29.45 7.06
C GLY A 353 0.77 -29.50 6.35
N LYS A 354 0.79 -30.18 5.21
CA LYS A 354 1.93 -30.17 4.28
C LYS A 354 1.64 -29.22 3.12
N PHE A 355 2.69 -28.60 2.60
CA PHE A 355 2.54 -27.88 1.33
C PHE A 355 2.35 -28.87 0.19
N HIS A 356 1.50 -28.50 -0.75
CA HIS A 356 1.39 -29.21 -2.01
C HIS A 356 2.55 -28.81 -2.93
N ILE A 357 2.85 -29.66 -3.92
CA ILE A 357 3.81 -29.34 -4.97
C ILE A 357 3.45 -27.97 -5.58
N PRO A 358 4.39 -27.01 -5.64
CA PRO A 358 4.11 -25.68 -6.17
C PRO A 358 3.58 -25.76 -7.60
N LYS A 359 2.60 -24.91 -7.94
CA LYS A 359 2.06 -24.84 -9.31
C LYS A 359 3.01 -24.15 -10.30
N HIS A 360 3.93 -23.32 -9.80
CA HIS A 360 4.81 -22.44 -10.60
C HIS A 360 6.29 -22.77 -10.40
N ILE A 361 6.66 -24.05 -10.50
CA ILE A 361 8.04 -24.53 -10.24
C ILE A 361 9.10 -23.84 -11.12
N GLU A 362 8.80 -23.62 -12.40
CA GLU A 362 9.74 -22.99 -13.34
C GLU A 362 10.13 -21.58 -12.92
N ALA A 363 9.14 -20.71 -12.63
CA ALA A 363 9.38 -19.36 -12.15
C ALA A 363 10.13 -19.34 -10.80
N MET A 364 9.86 -20.32 -9.92
CA MET A 364 10.59 -20.46 -8.66
C MET A 364 12.05 -20.86 -8.88
N ASN A 365 12.34 -21.76 -9.83
CA ASN A 365 13.71 -22.13 -10.20
C ASN A 365 14.49 -20.95 -10.79
N GLU A 366 13.87 -20.15 -11.66
CA GLU A 366 14.47 -18.92 -12.18
C GLU A 366 14.78 -17.93 -11.05
N THR A 367 13.85 -17.78 -10.11
CA THR A 367 14.04 -16.94 -8.92
C THR A 367 15.19 -17.45 -8.05
N LEU A 368 15.29 -18.76 -7.82
CA LEU A 368 16.39 -19.36 -7.07
C LEU A 368 17.74 -19.17 -7.77
N ALA A 369 17.78 -19.33 -9.09
CA ALA A 369 18.99 -19.06 -9.88
C ALA A 369 19.45 -17.60 -9.73
N PHE A 370 18.52 -16.64 -9.80
CA PHE A 370 18.83 -15.23 -9.54
C PHE A 370 19.30 -14.99 -8.09
N ALA A 371 18.69 -15.64 -7.10
CA ALA A 371 19.13 -15.53 -5.70
C ALA A 371 20.57 -16.05 -5.51
N HIS A 372 20.95 -17.14 -6.18
CA HIS A 372 22.34 -17.60 -6.20
C HIS A 372 23.30 -16.62 -6.88
N TYR A 373 22.88 -15.98 -7.97
CA TYR A 373 23.64 -14.88 -8.57
C TYR A 373 23.82 -13.74 -7.57
N ALA A 374 22.75 -13.29 -6.91
CA ALA A 374 22.80 -12.23 -5.90
C ALA A 374 23.73 -12.59 -4.73
N ARG A 375 23.78 -13.86 -4.30
CA ARG A 375 24.72 -14.35 -3.29
C ARG A 375 26.18 -14.21 -3.72
N ARG A 376 26.49 -14.55 -4.97
CA ARG A 376 27.83 -14.38 -5.55
C ARG A 376 28.20 -12.90 -5.68
N ALA A 377 27.28 -12.09 -6.19
CA ALA A 377 27.44 -10.64 -6.30
C ALA A 377 27.75 -10.01 -4.93
N ARG A 378 26.98 -10.37 -3.89
CA ARG A 378 27.21 -9.96 -2.50
C ARG A 378 28.62 -10.27 -2.03
N ASN A 379 29.07 -11.53 -2.22
CA ASN A 379 30.37 -11.97 -1.75
C ASN A 379 31.50 -11.14 -2.38
N VAL A 380 31.43 -10.91 -3.70
CA VAL A 380 32.42 -10.12 -4.43
C VAL A 380 32.36 -8.64 -4.06
N LEU A 381 31.18 -8.03 -4.00
CA LEU A 381 31.02 -6.62 -3.63
C LEU A 381 31.51 -6.33 -2.20
N ARG A 382 31.25 -7.24 -1.24
CA ARG A 382 31.78 -7.15 0.12
C ARG A 382 33.30 -7.24 0.14
N PHE A 383 33.88 -8.18 -0.59
CA PHE A 383 35.33 -8.32 -0.73
C PHE A 383 35.97 -7.05 -1.29
N LEU A 384 35.39 -6.47 -2.34
CA LEU A 384 35.86 -5.23 -2.98
C LEU A 384 35.50 -3.95 -2.20
N ARG A 385 34.71 -4.06 -1.11
CA ARG A 385 34.14 -2.94 -0.35
C ARG A 385 33.41 -1.93 -1.26
N LYS A 386 32.64 -2.44 -2.22
CA LYS A 386 31.82 -1.65 -3.15
C LYS A 386 30.34 -1.81 -2.84
N SER A 387 29.58 -0.78 -3.20
CA SER A 387 28.11 -0.76 -3.14
C SER A 387 27.55 -0.76 -4.55
N ALA A 388 26.44 -1.47 -4.72
CA ALA A 388 25.69 -1.50 -5.97
C ALA A 388 24.20 -1.72 -5.68
N PRO A 389 23.29 -1.06 -6.40
CA PRO A 389 21.89 -1.46 -6.36
C PRO A 389 21.71 -2.80 -7.09
N ILE A 390 20.83 -3.65 -6.56
CA ILE A 390 20.33 -4.82 -7.28
C ILE A 390 19.47 -4.34 -8.44
N ASP A 391 19.79 -4.80 -9.64
CA ASP A 391 18.95 -4.61 -10.82
C ASP A 391 18.44 -5.97 -11.32
N ILE A 392 17.14 -6.20 -11.21
CA ILE A 392 16.49 -7.45 -11.63
C ILE A 392 16.19 -7.47 -13.13
N PHE A 393 16.29 -6.32 -13.81
CA PHE A 393 16.00 -6.20 -15.24
C PHE A 393 17.25 -6.32 -16.12
N GLU A 394 18.43 -6.23 -15.51
CA GLU A 394 19.69 -6.35 -16.20
C GLU A 394 19.90 -7.78 -16.73
N SER A 395 20.21 -7.90 -18.01
CA SER A 395 20.53 -9.20 -18.60
C SER A 395 21.92 -9.68 -18.17
N ILE A 396 22.00 -10.88 -17.62
CA ILE A 396 23.27 -11.48 -17.19
C ILE A 396 23.73 -12.48 -18.26
N SER A 397 24.84 -12.19 -18.92
CA SER A 397 25.41 -13.13 -19.90
C SER A 397 25.96 -14.38 -19.22
N THR A 398 26.03 -15.49 -19.95
CA THR A 398 26.60 -16.75 -19.40
C THR A 398 28.07 -16.58 -19.00
N ASP A 399 28.84 -15.80 -19.76
CA ASP A 399 30.25 -15.57 -19.47
C ASP A 399 30.44 -14.66 -18.25
N ASP A 400 29.62 -13.62 -18.11
CA ASP A 400 29.62 -12.78 -16.89
C ASP A 400 29.24 -13.58 -15.65
N HIS A 401 28.21 -14.43 -15.76
CA HIS A 401 27.80 -15.30 -14.66
C HIS A 401 28.92 -16.27 -14.25
N ARG A 402 29.65 -16.85 -15.22
CA ARG A 402 30.81 -17.72 -14.95
C ARG A 402 31.99 -16.96 -14.35
N ALA A 403 32.29 -15.76 -14.85
CA ALA A 403 33.33 -14.90 -14.31
C ALA A 403 33.04 -14.54 -12.85
N LEU A 404 31.81 -14.11 -12.55
CA LEU A 404 31.37 -13.82 -11.18
C LEU A 404 31.42 -15.05 -10.28
N ALA A 405 30.99 -16.22 -10.77
CA ALA A 405 31.07 -17.47 -10.03
C ALA A 405 32.51 -17.77 -9.60
N ARG A 406 33.46 -17.71 -10.54
CA ARG A 406 34.88 -17.95 -10.25
C ARG A 406 35.41 -16.98 -9.21
N VAL A 407 35.14 -15.68 -9.37
CA VAL A 407 35.61 -14.64 -8.42
C VAL A 407 35.02 -14.90 -7.03
N SER A 408 33.71 -15.17 -6.93
CA SER A 408 33.07 -15.51 -5.65
C SER A 408 33.68 -16.75 -5.02
N ASP A 409 33.94 -17.80 -5.81
CA ASP A 409 34.51 -19.04 -5.29
C ASP A 409 35.95 -18.83 -4.77
N ILE A 410 36.74 -17.92 -5.38
CA ILE A 410 38.05 -17.52 -4.85
C ILE A 410 37.90 -16.76 -3.52
N VAL A 411 36.97 -15.79 -3.45
CA VAL A 411 36.67 -15.04 -2.21
C VAL A 411 36.27 -15.98 -1.08
N GLU A 412 35.49 -17.00 -1.38
CA GLU A 412 35.02 -18.00 -0.41
C GLU A 412 36.05 -19.12 -0.14
N GLY A 413 37.22 -19.10 -0.79
CA GLY A 413 38.26 -20.12 -0.63
C GLY A 413 37.91 -21.49 -1.21
N LYS A 414 36.89 -21.58 -2.08
CA LYS A 414 36.41 -22.82 -2.70
C LYS A 414 37.35 -23.34 -3.80
N LEU A 415 38.23 -22.49 -4.36
CA LEU A 415 39.31 -22.94 -5.27
C LEU A 415 40.50 -23.49 -4.46
N SER A 416 40.24 -24.53 -3.68
CA SER A 416 41.23 -25.26 -2.89
C SER A 416 41.01 -26.76 -3.03
N TYR A 417 42.03 -27.48 -3.46
CA TYR A 417 41.90 -28.91 -3.78
C TYR A 417 43.02 -29.73 -3.14
N GLN A 418 42.67 -30.90 -2.63
CA GLN A 418 43.61 -31.93 -2.19
C GLN A 418 43.81 -32.98 -3.29
N ARG A 419 44.90 -33.74 -3.20
CA ARG A 419 45.21 -34.83 -4.15
C ARG A 419 44.03 -35.78 -4.39
N SER A 420 43.31 -36.15 -3.34
CA SER A 420 42.17 -37.08 -3.38
C SER A 420 41.01 -36.60 -4.25
N GLN A 421 40.86 -35.29 -4.44
CA GLN A 421 39.77 -34.68 -5.20
C GLN A 421 40.05 -34.61 -6.70
N ILE A 422 41.28 -34.95 -7.13
CA ILE A 422 41.70 -34.86 -8.53
C ILE A 422 41.89 -36.27 -9.10
N THR A 423 40.98 -36.68 -9.97
CA THR A 423 40.98 -38.03 -10.58
C THR A 423 41.76 -38.10 -11.90
N GLY A 424 41.99 -36.95 -12.55
CA GLY A 424 42.68 -36.85 -13.84
C GLY A 424 44.19 -36.56 -13.74
N SER A 425 44.86 -36.61 -14.89
CA SER A 425 46.23 -36.07 -15.07
C SER A 425 46.14 -34.68 -15.71
N PRO A 426 46.14 -33.59 -14.93
CA PRO A 426 45.92 -32.25 -15.47
C PRO A 426 47.05 -31.86 -16.43
N THR A 427 46.67 -31.15 -17.49
CA THR A 427 47.60 -30.60 -18.47
C THR A 427 47.44 -29.10 -18.57
N MET A 428 48.53 -28.38 -18.82
CA MET A 428 48.51 -26.94 -19.07
C MET A 428 49.36 -26.57 -20.28
N THR A 429 49.13 -25.37 -20.82
CA THR A 429 49.96 -24.82 -21.88
C THR A 429 50.61 -23.54 -21.38
N VAL A 430 51.94 -23.47 -21.47
CA VAL A 430 52.73 -22.31 -21.03
C VAL A 430 53.53 -21.77 -22.21
N ALA A 431 53.44 -20.46 -22.46
CA ALA A 431 54.25 -19.78 -23.46
C ALA A 431 55.53 -19.25 -22.82
N CYS A 432 56.69 -19.70 -23.31
CA CYS A 432 58.00 -19.29 -22.79
C CYS A 432 58.68 -18.30 -23.74
N ALA A 433 59.00 -17.10 -23.25
CA ALA A 433 59.71 -16.06 -24.00
C ALA A 433 61.23 -16.29 -24.07
N ASP A 434 61.81 -17.01 -23.10
CA ASP A 434 63.24 -17.35 -23.03
C ASP A 434 63.62 -18.56 -23.93
N GLY A 435 62.72 -18.98 -24.81
CA GLY A 435 62.86 -20.21 -25.60
C GLY A 435 62.70 -21.49 -24.76
N GLY A 436 62.19 -21.41 -23.53
CA GLY A 436 61.92 -22.54 -22.64
C GLY A 436 63.14 -23.05 -21.89
N LYS A 437 64.24 -22.30 -21.83
CA LYS A 437 65.48 -22.73 -21.14
C LYS A 437 65.22 -23.02 -19.67
N SER A 438 64.57 -22.09 -18.97
CA SER A 438 64.28 -22.20 -17.53
C SER A 438 63.33 -23.38 -17.24
N LEU A 439 62.31 -23.54 -18.08
CA LEU A 439 61.34 -24.64 -17.96
C LEU A 439 62.00 -26.01 -18.17
N MET A 440 62.87 -26.15 -19.19
CA MET A 440 63.56 -27.41 -19.46
C MET A 440 64.52 -27.79 -18.34
N GLU A 441 65.15 -26.82 -17.66
CA GLU A 441 65.98 -27.07 -16.48
C GLU A 441 65.17 -27.63 -15.31
N VAL A 442 64.02 -27.01 -14.99
CA VAL A 442 63.10 -27.50 -13.96
C VAL A 442 62.62 -28.93 -14.26
N VAL A 443 62.23 -29.19 -15.51
CA VAL A 443 61.78 -30.53 -15.94
C VAL A 443 62.94 -31.55 -15.88
N ARG A 444 64.17 -31.16 -16.22
CA ARG A 444 65.35 -32.03 -16.18
C ARG A 444 65.76 -32.41 -14.76
N ASN A 445 65.67 -31.47 -13.82
CA ASN A 445 65.96 -31.74 -12.40
C ASN A 445 64.98 -32.77 -11.84
N GLY A 446 63.71 -32.72 -12.28
CA GLY A 446 62.74 -33.78 -12.04
C GLY A 446 62.31 -33.93 -10.57
N GLU A 447 62.58 -32.91 -9.75
CA GLU A 447 62.16 -32.85 -8.36
C GLU A 447 60.72 -32.31 -8.24
N PHE A 448 60.05 -32.65 -7.15
CA PHE A 448 58.79 -32.02 -6.80
C PHE A 448 59.04 -30.58 -6.35
N SER A 449 58.29 -29.64 -6.93
CA SER A 449 58.44 -28.21 -6.67
C SER A 449 57.07 -27.54 -6.46
N VAL A 450 57.10 -26.24 -6.19
CA VAL A 450 55.91 -25.39 -6.12
C VAL A 450 55.69 -24.77 -7.48
N LEU A 451 54.53 -25.01 -8.08
CA LEU A 451 54.10 -24.25 -9.24
C LEU A 451 53.21 -23.10 -8.77
N GLN A 452 53.67 -21.88 -9.03
CA GLN A 452 52.93 -20.66 -8.77
C GLN A 452 52.45 -20.08 -10.09
N GLN A 453 51.15 -19.85 -10.21
CA GLN A 453 50.53 -19.20 -11.37
C GLN A 453 49.95 -17.87 -10.92
N LYS A 454 50.36 -16.77 -11.57
CA LYS A 454 49.81 -15.43 -11.36
C LYS A 454 48.95 -15.03 -12.55
N GLU A 455 47.75 -14.57 -12.27
CA GLU A 455 46.87 -13.95 -13.27
C GLU A 455 46.75 -12.46 -12.95
N PRO A 456 46.79 -11.58 -13.97
CA PRO A 456 46.65 -10.14 -13.77
C PRO A 456 45.27 -9.80 -13.21
N ALA A 457 45.12 -8.54 -12.76
CA ALA A 457 43.81 -7.99 -12.45
C ALA A 457 42.85 -8.19 -13.62
N SER A 458 41.58 -8.45 -13.30
CA SER A 458 40.54 -8.71 -14.30
C SER A 458 39.27 -7.93 -13.96
N MET A 459 38.29 -7.98 -14.85
CA MET A 459 36.99 -7.31 -14.66
C MET A 459 35.89 -8.34 -14.44
N VAL A 460 34.94 -8.01 -13.58
CA VAL A 460 33.70 -8.77 -13.37
C VAL A 460 32.49 -7.84 -13.53
N SER A 461 31.48 -8.31 -14.26
CA SER A 461 30.21 -7.60 -14.41
C SER A 461 29.22 -8.01 -13.33
N ILE A 462 28.70 -7.03 -12.59
CA ILE A 462 27.66 -7.22 -11.56
C ILE A 462 26.57 -6.17 -11.80
N TYR A 463 25.34 -6.63 -12.08
CA TYR A 463 24.21 -5.78 -12.46
C TYR A 463 24.59 -4.74 -13.55
N GLY A 464 25.26 -5.19 -14.61
CA GLY A 464 25.62 -4.37 -15.77
C GLY A 464 26.82 -3.44 -15.56
N LYS A 465 27.33 -3.35 -14.32
CA LYS A 465 28.48 -2.53 -13.97
C LYS A 465 29.74 -3.38 -13.84
N GLN A 466 30.83 -2.86 -14.38
CA GLN A 466 32.15 -3.51 -14.36
C GLN A 466 32.90 -3.15 -13.07
N TYR A 467 33.48 -4.15 -12.43
CA TYR A 467 34.31 -4.02 -11.23
C TYR A 467 35.68 -4.66 -11.47
N GLU A 468 36.73 -3.93 -11.14
CA GLU A 468 38.09 -4.46 -11.17
C GLU A 468 38.31 -5.37 -9.95
N VAL A 469 38.81 -6.57 -10.20
CA VAL A 469 39.24 -7.52 -9.17
C VAL A 469 40.77 -7.62 -9.16
N PRO A 470 41.40 -7.74 -7.98
CA PRO A 470 42.86 -7.82 -7.89
C PRO A 470 43.46 -9.01 -8.66
N PRO A 471 44.77 -8.98 -8.93
CA PRO A 471 45.50 -10.15 -9.42
C PRO A 471 45.26 -11.37 -8.53
N THR A 472 45.25 -12.56 -9.13
CA THR A 472 45.12 -13.81 -8.37
C THR A 472 46.41 -14.60 -8.44
N THR A 473 46.75 -15.26 -7.34
CA THR A 473 47.83 -16.24 -7.29
C THR A 473 47.26 -17.62 -6.97
N SER A 474 47.60 -18.60 -7.78
CA SER A 474 47.31 -20.02 -7.54
C SER A 474 48.61 -20.76 -7.24
N TYR A 475 48.61 -21.53 -6.15
CA TYR A 475 49.70 -22.42 -5.77
C TYR A 475 49.30 -23.87 -6.02
N TYR A 476 50.22 -24.65 -6.55
CA TYR A 476 50.09 -26.09 -6.75
C TYR A 476 51.34 -26.75 -6.19
N SER A 477 51.22 -27.50 -5.10
CA SER A 477 52.38 -28.07 -4.42
C SER A 477 52.07 -29.35 -3.64
N PRO A 478 52.98 -30.35 -3.65
CA PRO A 478 54.14 -30.48 -4.52
C PRO A 478 53.77 -31.03 -5.91
N VAL A 479 54.37 -30.48 -6.97
CA VAL A 479 54.14 -30.93 -8.36
C VAL A 479 55.43 -31.15 -9.15
N LYS A 480 55.38 -32.04 -10.15
CA LYS A 480 56.43 -32.29 -11.13
C LYS A 480 55.88 -32.12 -12.54
N LEU A 481 56.64 -31.47 -13.42
CA LEU A 481 56.20 -31.12 -14.77
C LEU A 481 56.79 -32.07 -15.81
N HIS A 482 55.97 -32.51 -16.77
CA HIS A 482 56.38 -33.34 -17.90
C HIS A 482 56.03 -32.66 -19.21
N ILE A 483 57.00 -32.51 -20.12
CA ILE A 483 56.73 -31.94 -21.44
C ILE A 483 56.05 -32.99 -22.32
N LEU A 484 54.83 -32.69 -22.77
CA LEU A 484 54.08 -33.51 -23.71
C LEU A 484 54.38 -33.12 -25.16
N SER A 485 54.39 -31.81 -25.45
CA SER A 485 54.71 -31.29 -26.78
C SER A 485 55.17 -29.84 -26.71
N LYS A 486 55.82 -29.38 -27.79
CA LYS A 486 56.22 -27.98 -27.95
C LYS A 486 55.84 -27.46 -29.34
N LYS A 487 55.38 -26.20 -29.41
CA LYS A 487 55.01 -25.52 -30.66
C LYS A 487 55.70 -24.16 -30.72
N LYS A 488 56.52 -23.95 -31.76
CA LYS A 488 57.22 -22.69 -31.96
C LYS A 488 56.25 -21.63 -32.51
N LYS A 489 56.22 -20.46 -31.87
CA LYS A 489 55.55 -19.23 -32.35
C LYS A 489 56.60 -18.20 -32.75
N LYS A 490 56.13 -17.07 -33.33
CA LYS A 490 57.00 -15.99 -33.82
C LYS A 490 57.89 -15.41 -32.72
N GLU A 491 57.38 -15.30 -31.49
CA GLU A 491 58.04 -14.62 -30.37
C GLU A 491 58.14 -15.47 -29.09
N SER A 492 57.65 -16.72 -29.11
CA SER A 492 57.65 -17.62 -27.95
C SER A 492 57.65 -19.10 -28.37
N ILE A 493 57.86 -19.99 -27.41
CA ILE A 493 57.59 -21.43 -27.58
C ILE A 493 56.49 -21.83 -26.60
N ASP A 494 55.39 -22.37 -27.13
CA ASP A 494 54.32 -22.94 -26.31
C ASP A 494 54.70 -24.37 -25.94
N PHE A 495 54.70 -24.68 -24.65
CA PHE A 495 54.87 -26.03 -24.13
C PHE A 495 53.55 -26.54 -23.59
N ARG A 496 53.12 -27.72 -24.04
CA ARG A 496 52.05 -28.47 -23.40
C ARG A 496 52.67 -29.37 -22.34
N LEU A 497 52.25 -29.21 -21.10
CA LEU A 497 52.79 -29.87 -19.93
C LEU A 497 51.75 -30.78 -19.29
N ARG A 498 52.15 -31.93 -18.76
CA ARG A 498 51.39 -32.73 -17.79
C ARG A 498 51.94 -32.43 -16.41
N ILE A 499 51.04 -32.24 -15.46
CA ILE A 499 51.36 -32.03 -14.05
C ILE A 499 51.22 -33.37 -13.33
N GLU A 500 52.31 -33.85 -12.76
CA GLU A 500 52.33 -34.94 -11.79
C GLU A 500 52.21 -34.34 -10.38
N MET A 501 51.28 -34.83 -9.58
CA MET A 501 50.99 -34.33 -8.23
C MET A 501 51.42 -35.38 -7.22
N ALA A 502 52.14 -34.98 -6.17
CA ALA A 502 52.51 -35.89 -5.07
C ALA A 502 51.27 -36.32 -4.25
N ASP A 503 51.43 -37.33 -3.40
CA ASP A 503 50.33 -37.83 -2.55
C ASP A 503 49.82 -36.78 -1.56
N ASN A 504 50.71 -35.93 -1.05
CA ASN A 504 50.40 -34.80 -0.17
C ASN A 504 50.09 -33.50 -0.93
N PHE A 505 49.73 -33.58 -2.22
CA PHE A 505 49.42 -32.42 -3.04
C PHE A 505 48.25 -31.61 -2.49
N THR A 506 48.42 -30.29 -2.54
CA THR A 506 47.38 -29.29 -2.31
C THR A 506 47.46 -28.19 -3.38
N SER A 507 46.33 -27.56 -3.66
CA SER A 507 46.28 -26.30 -4.37
C SER A 507 45.38 -25.30 -3.69
N GLN A 508 45.69 -24.02 -3.89
CA GLN A 508 44.90 -22.91 -3.37
C GLN A 508 45.04 -21.70 -4.29
N THR A 509 43.92 -21.06 -4.60
CA THR A 509 43.88 -19.77 -5.30
C THR A 509 43.38 -18.67 -4.37
N PHE A 510 44.05 -17.52 -4.37
CA PHE A 510 43.65 -16.33 -3.62
C PHE A 510 43.94 -15.03 -4.37
N PHE A 511 43.29 -13.94 -3.97
CA PHE A 511 43.59 -12.60 -4.45
C PHE A 511 44.86 -12.06 -3.77
N GLU A 512 45.74 -11.43 -4.53
CA GLU A 512 46.84 -10.65 -3.95
C GLU A 512 46.24 -9.47 -3.16
N GLU A 513 46.60 -9.32 -1.88
CA GLU A 513 46.07 -8.25 -1.02
C GLU A 513 46.31 -6.87 -1.65
N GLN A 514 45.28 -6.03 -1.71
CA GLN A 514 45.45 -4.60 -1.97
C GLN A 514 46.13 -4.00 -0.74
N GLN A 515 47.41 -3.60 -0.89
CA GLN A 515 48.11 -2.78 0.11
C GLN A 515 47.37 -1.48 0.42
#